data_AF-A0A6A0AL15-F1
#
_entry.id   AF-A0A6A0AL15-F1
#
_cell.length_a   1.000
_cell.length_b   1.000
_cell.length_c   1.000
_cell.angle_alpha   90.00
_cell.angle_beta   90.00
_cell.angle_gamma   90.00
#
_symmetry.space_group_name_H-M   'P 1'
#
loop_
_entity.id
_entity.type
_entity.pdbx_description
1 polymer ?
#
loop_
_entity_poly.entity_id
_entity_poly.type
_entity_poly.pdbx_seq_one_letter_code
_entity_poly.pdbx_strand_id
1 'polypeptide(L)' 'GTRAWVYSLGYQVEQPYRSWTIDGQVAGFVVHFKEGLTFATVKGAGHMVPQTSPSVALHLLRRYLNDLLW' A
#
# COMPACT_ATOMS: atom_id res chain seq x y z
N GLY A 1 -9.24 10.14 8.02
CA GLY A 1 -7.86 9.81 7.58
C GLY A 1 -7.87 9.27 6.16
N THR A 2 -6.72 9.16 5.51
CA THR A 2 -6.59 8.88 4.06
C THR A 2 -7.37 7.66 3.59
N ARG A 3 -7.43 6.58 4.37
CA ARG A 3 -8.23 5.38 4.00
C ARG A 3 -9.70 5.73 3.80
N ALA A 4 -10.36 6.36 4.79
CA ALA A 4 -11.77 6.71 4.69
C ALA A 4 -12.05 7.65 3.49
N TRP A 5 -11.14 8.57 3.21
CA TRP A 5 -11.22 9.44 2.05
C TRP A 5 -11.15 8.65 0.73
N VAL A 6 -10.20 7.72 0.58
CA VAL A 6 -10.12 6.85 -0.61
C VAL A 6 -11.41 6.02 -0.80
N TYR A 7 -11.97 5.45 0.27
CA TYR A 7 -13.25 4.71 0.19
C TYR A 7 -14.43 5.61 -0.20
N SER A 8 -14.39 6.91 0.13
CA SER A 8 -15.45 7.86 -0.25
C SER A 8 -15.48 8.18 -1.74
N LEU A 9 -14.46 7.79 -2.52
CA LEU A 9 -14.45 7.93 -3.98
C LEU A 9 -15.47 7.01 -4.68
N GLY A 10 -16.03 6.02 -3.98
CA GLY A 10 -17.06 5.12 -4.52
C GLY A 10 -16.53 4.04 -5.49
N TYR A 11 -15.21 3.88 -5.57
CA TYR A 11 -14.53 2.90 -6.41
C TYR A 11 -14.80 1.46 -5.99
N GLN A 12 -14.95 0.58 -6.97
CA GLN A 12 -15.19 -0.84 -6.69
C GLN A 12 -13.88 -1.52 -6.29
N VAL A 13 -13.91 -2.23 -5.16
CA VAL A 13 -12.80 -3.07 -4.72
C VAL A 13 -12.63 -4.23 -5.69
N GLU A 14 -11.46 -4.32 -6.32
CA GLU A 14 -11.07 -5.45 -7.18
C GLU A 14 -10.34 -6.52 -6.36
N GLN A 15 -9.40 -6.11 -5.51
CA GLN A 15 -8.74 -7.02 -4.58
C GLN A 15 -8.93 -6.52 -3.14
N PRO A 16 -9.46 -7.38 -2.25
CA PRO A 16 -9.85 -6.96 -0.91
C PRO A 16 -8.65 -6.52 -0.07
N TYR A 17 -8.96 -5.76 0.97
CA TYR A 17 -7.99 -5.29 1.94
C TYR A 17 -7.26 -6.47 2.59
N ARG A 18 -5.95 -6.58 2.36
CA ARG A 18 -5.12 -7.68 2.85
C ARG A 18 -3.74 -7.19 3.27
N SER A 19 -3.03 -7.99 4.07
CA SER A 19 -1.63 -7.71 4.38
C SER A 19 -0.75 -7.95 3.16
N TRP A 20 0.28 -7.13 2.99
CA TRP A 20 1.39 -7.39 2.07
C TRP A 20 2.68 -7.61 2.86
N THR A 21 3.55 -8.47 2.33
CA THR A 21 4.74 -8.95 3.03
C THR A 21 6.02 -8.70 2.27
N ILE A 22 7.11 -8.47 3.00
CA ILE A 22 8.50 -8.46 2.53
C ILE A 22 9.24 -9.49 3.38
N ASP A 23 9.92 -10.45 2.75
CA ASP A 23 10.73 -11.48 3.42
C ASP A 23 9.99 -12.20 4.57
N GLY A 24 8.72 -12.55 4.35
CA GLY A 24 7.87 -13.24 5.33
C GLY A 24 7.34 -12.35 6.47
N GLN A 25 7.67 -11.06 6.49
CA GLN A 25 7.19 -10.09 7.49
C GLN A 25 6.10 -9.19 6.92
N VAL A 26 5.08 -8.89 7.72
CA VAL A 26 4.00 -7.96 7.33
C VAL A 26 4.55 -6.54 7.25
N ALA A 27 4.62 -6.01 6.04
CA ALA A 27 5.07 -4.65 5.74
C ALA A 27 3.93 -3.62 5.82
N GLY A 28 2.68 -4.08 5.75
CA GLY A 28 1.48 -3.27 5.93
C GLY A 28 0.26 -3.92 5.29
N PHE A 29 -0.70 -3.10 4.89
CA PHE A 29 -1.93 -3.53 4.22
C PHE A 29 -2.16 -2.80 2.90
N VAL A 30 -2.83 -3.46 1.97
CA VAL A 30 -3.13 -2.99 0.63
C VAL A 30 -4.58 -3.31 0.26
N VAL A 31 -5.21 -2.43 -0.54
CA VAL A 31 -6.47 -2.69 -1.26
C VAL A 31 -6.33 -2.17 -2.68
N HIS A 32 -6.83 -2.93 -3.64
CA HIS A 32 -6.80 -2.59 -5.06
C HIS A 32 -8.22 -2.33 -5.57
N PHE A 33 -8.38 -1.27 -6.35
CA PHE A 33 -9.65 -0.83 -6.91
C PHE A 33 -9.64 -0.97 -8.43
N LYS A 34 -10.80 -1.15 -9.05
CA LYS A 34 -10.95 -1.39 -10.50
C LYS A 34 -10.45 -0.23 -11.37
N GLU A 35 -10.36 0.97 -10.81
CA GLU A 35 -9.89 2.19 -11.47
C GLU A 35 -8.35 2.28 -11.55
N GLY A 36 -7.65 1.19 -11.27
CA GLY A 36 -6.18 1.14 -11.22
C GLY A 36 -5.59 1.79 -9.97
N LEU A 37 -6.42 2.22 -9.02
CA LEU A 37 -5.98 2.81 -7.76
C LEU A 37 -5.57 1.71 -6.79
N THR A 38 -4.40 1.87 -6.17
CA THR A 38 -3.97 1.05 -5.03
C THR A 38 -3.79 1.93 -3.80
N PHE A 39 -4.44 1.58 -2.69
CA PHE A 39 -4.16 2.18 -1.39
C PHE A 39 -3.31 1.24 -0.56
N ALA A 40 -2.11 1.68 -0.17
CA ALA A 40 -1.18 0.91 0.64
C ALA A 40 -0.85 1.65 1.96
N THR A 41 -0.60 0.87 3.00
CA THR A 41 -0.09 1.33 4.30
C THR A 41 1.27 0.71 4.56
N VAL A 42 2.10 1.39 5.34
CA VAL A 42 3.40 0.89 5.80
C VAL A 42 3.36 0.78 7.32
N LYS A 43 3.46 -0.44 7.84
CA LYS A 43 3.39 -0.76 9.26
C LYS A 43 4.57 -0.14 9.99
N GLY A 44 4.30 0.60 11.07
CA GLY A 44 5.33 1.20 11.92
C GLY A 44 6.03 2.43 11.34
N ALA A 45 5.69 2.85 10.12
CA ALA A 45 6.23 4.07 9.54
C ALA A 45 5.52 5.33 10.08
N GLY A 46 6.29 6.41 10.22
CA GLY A 46 5.76 7.73 10.54
C GLY A 46 5.31 8.50 9.31
N HIS A 47 5.21 9.83 9.44
CA HIS A 47 4.79 10.71 8.34
C HIS A 47 5.78 10.68 7.15
N MET A 48 7.09 10.66 7.45
CA MET A 48 8.15 10.54 6.44
C MET A 48 8.56 9.07 6.28
N VAL A 49 7.74 8.30 5.55
CA VAL A 49 7.92 6.84 5.39
C VAL A 49 9.34 6.45 4.94
N PRO A 50 9.97 7.09 3.93
CA PRO A 50 11.35 6.75 3.54
C PRO A 50 12.38 7.01 4.64
N GLN A 51 12.13 7.94 5.56
CA GLN A 51 13.03 8.21 6.69
C GLN A 51 12.88 7.18 7.81
N THR A 52 11.66 6.75 8.13
CA THR A 52 11.41 5.81 9.24
C THR A 52 11.43 4.35 8.84
N SER A 53 11.24 4.04 7.55
CA SER A 53 11.17 2.67 7.03
C SER A 53 11.75 2.58 5.61
N PRO A 54 13.05 2.91 5.43
CA PRO A 54 13.67 3.09 4.12
C PRO A 54 13.61 1.85 3.22
N SER A 55 13.83 0.65 3.76
CA SER A 55 13.77 -0.60 3.00
C SER A 55 12.35 -0.82 2.46
N VAL A 56 11.34 -0.73 3.32
CA VAL A 56 9.94 -0.92 2.95
C VAL A 56 9.49 0.15 1.94
N ALA A 57 9.92 1.40 2.11
CA ALA A 57 9.65 2.48 1.18
C ALA A 57 10.22 2.21 -0.23
N LEU A 58 11.45 1.69 -0.30
CA LEU A 58 12.07 1.32 -1.57
C LEU A 58 11.34 0.15 -2.25
N HIS A 59 10.93 -0.87 -1.50
CA HIS A 59 10.11 -1.96 -2.03
C HIS A 59 8.77 -1.46 -2.57
N LEU A 60 8.10 -0.57 -1.81
CA LEU A 60 6.85 0.06 -2.22
C LEU A 60 7.01 0.85 -3.54
N LEU A 61 8.06 1.68 -3.63
CA LEU A 61 8.36 2.45 -4.84
C LEU A 61 8.68 1.55 -6.05
N ARG A 62 9.48 0.49 -5.84
CA ARG A 62 9.80 -0.47 -6.92
C ARG A 62 8.55 -1.19 -7.40
N ARG A 63 7.64 -1.59 -6.51
CA ARG A 63 6.37 -2.20 -6.92
C ARG A 63 5.52 -1.25 -7.76
N TYR A 64 5.42 0.01 -7.32
CA TYR A 64 4.71 1.05 -8.05
C TYR A 64 5.28 1.30 -9.45
N LEU A 65 6.60 1.44 -9.60
CA LEU A 65 7.23 1.77 -10.88
C LEU A 65 7.26 0.62 -11.90
N ASN A 66 7.10 -0.63 -11.45
CA ASN A 66 7.23 -1.82 -12.30
C ASN A 66 5.93 -2.62 -12.41
N ASP A 67 4.79 -2.05 -11.97
CA ASP A 67 3.47 -2.71 -11.96
C ASP A 67 3.51 -4.12 -11.33
N LEU A 68 4.27 -4.27 -10.24
CA LEU A 68 4.40 -5.57 -9.56
C LEU A 68 3.18 -5.82 -8.66
N LEU A 69 2.80 -7.10 -8.57
CA LEU A 69 1.73 -7.55 -7.69
C LEU A 69 2.04 -7.30 -6.20
N TRP A 70 0.97 -7.10 -5.42
CA TRP A 70 1.02 -6.77 -4.00
C TRP A 70 0.91 -7.97 -3.06
#